data_AF-A0A5J4VHU8-F1
#
_entry.id   AF-A0A5J4VHU8-F1
#
_cell.length_a   1.000
_cell.length_b   1.000
_cell.length_c   1.000
_cell.angle_alpha   90.00
_cell.angle_beta   90.00
_cell.angle_gamma   90.00
#
_symmetry.space_group_name_H-M   'P 1'
#
loop_
_entity.id
_entity.type
_entity.pdbx_description
1 polymer ?
#
loop_
_entity_poly.entity_id
_entity_poly.type
_entity_poly.pdbx_seq_one_letter_code
_entity_poly.pdbx_strand_id
1 'polypeptide(L)'
;MHDSIEIKQTIRPGDWGTSLDLSSAFHHLIIQAESQPYLAFEFQNNHYTNRAMSFGSKHSPIYFTTAMEPIMQQIRMKNKIQIINFIDDILLLHKNQEYLKNMTQKEIDKLKYFGFTINTVMNKTEPKQTVIFLGYEWNLINAIVKTKPKKRLLLQHDLCIMRRRIKTGTEITVKQTAKLIGNQTIQDHNFKKFHSS
;
A
#
# COMPACT_ATOMS: atom_id res chain seq x y z
N MET A 1 12.10 -3.53 2.31
CA MET A 1 10.63 -3.35 2.32
C MET A 1 10.14 -3.60 3.73
N HIS A 2 9.38 -2.68 4.33
CA HIS A 2 8.97 -2.85 5.72
C HIS A 2 7.90 -3.94 5.84
N ASP A 3 8.18 -4.98 6.62
CA ASP A 3 7.18 -5.97 6.98
C ASP A 3 6.19 -5.39 8.01
N SER A 4 4.98 -5.94 8.12
CA SER A 4 3.93 -5.41 9.00
C SER A 4 4.33 -5.25 10.48
N ILE A 5 5.32 -6.01 10.94
CA ILE A 5 5.93 -5.88 12.28
C ILE A 5 6.75 -4.60 12.40
N GLU A 6 7.56 -4.30 11.39
CA GLU A 6 8.43 -3.11 11.35
C GLU A 6 7.59 -1.83 11.32
N ILE A 7 6.43 -1.87 10.65
CA ILE A 7 5.45 -0.79 10.64
C ILE A 7 4.95 -0.47 12.06
N LYS A 8 4.57 -1.50 12.84
CA LYS A 8 4.09 -1.31 14.23
C LYS A 8 5.18 -0.74 15.13
N GLN A 9 6.41 -1.25 15.02
CA GLN A 9 7.55 -0.80 15.82
C GLN A 9 7.97 0.64 15.50
N THR A 10 7.71 1.08 14.28
CA THR A 10 8.05 2.44 13.85
C THR A 10 7.08 3.47 14.43
N ILE A 11 5.77 3.18 14.45
CA ILE A 11 4.73 4.08 14.95
C ILE A 11 4.84 4.25 16.47
N ARG A 12 4.92 5.50 16.94
CA ARG A 12 4.97 5.82 18.38
C ARG A 12 3.63 6.44 18.83
N PRO A 13 3.10 6.06 20.01
CA PRO A 13 1.88 6.66 20.56
C PRO A 13 1.95 8.20 20.62
N GLY A 14 0.94 8.87 20.08
CA GLY A 14 0.87 10.33 19.97
C GLY A 14 1.53 10.93 18.73
N ASP A 15 1.98 10.11 17.77
CA ASP A 15 2.45 10.63 16.48
C ASP A 15 1.30 11.24 15.67
N TRP A 16 1.65 12.22 14.85
CA TRP A 16 0.87 12.65 13.71
C TRP A 16 1.36 11.90 12.48
N GLY A 17 0.45 11.62 11.55
CA GLY A 17 0.77 10.90 10.32
C GLY A 17 0.17 11.54 9.08
N THR A 18 0.90 11.46 7.98
CA THR A 18 0.44 11.84 6.65
C THR A 18 0.64 10.67 5.70
N SER A 19 -0.44 10.26 5.03
CA SER A 19 -0.43 9.16 4.05
C SER A 19 -0.38 9.75 2.64
N LEU A 20 0.66 9.40 1.88
CA LEU A 20 0.86 9.76 0.49
C LEU A 20 0.66 8.50 -0.36
N ASP A 21 0.02 8.68 -1.51
CA ASP A 21 -0.36 7.61 -2.43
C ASP A 21 0.14 8.00 -3.81
N LEU A 22 1.06 7.21 -4.37
CA LEU A 22 1.64 7.46 -5.68
C LEU A 22 0.67 7.03 -6.78
N SER A 23 0.24 7.97 -7.61
CA SER A 23 -0.65 7.69 -8.74
C SER A 23 0.10 6.95 -9.84
N SER A 24 -0.49 5.85 -10.35
CA SER A 24 0.06 5.07 -11.47
C SER A 24 1.52 4.67 -11.26
N ALA A 25 1.88 4.27 -10.03
CA ALA A 25 3.26 4.07 -9.59
C ALA A 25 4.14 3.30 -10.60
N PHE A 26 3.67 2.16 -11.10
CA PHE A 26 4.46 1.35 -12.04
C PHE A 26 4.67 2.01 -13.41
N HIS A 27 3.74 2.84 -13.89
CA HIS A 27 3.87 3.50 -15.18
C HIS A 27 4.97 4.57 -15.21
N HIS A 28 5.53 4.95 -14.05
CA HIS A 28 6.71 5.83 -13.98
C HIS A 28 8.01 5.09 -14.31
N LEU A 29 8.01 3.75 -14.34
CA LEU A 29 9.16 2.95 -14.71
C LEU A 29 9.15 2.65 -16.22
N ILE A 30 10.02 3.33 -16.96
CA ILE A 30 10.21 3.05 -18.38
C ILE A 30 10.93 1.72 -18.57
N ILE A 31 10.42 0.92 -19.50
CA ILE A 31 11.03 -0.36 -19.88
C ILE A 31 12.05 -0.08 -20.99
N GLN A 32 13.25 -0.63 -20.83
CA GLN A 32 14.31 -0.57 -21.83
C GLN A 32 13.82 -1.08 -23.19
N ALA A 33 14.17 -0.41 -24.28
CA ALA A 33 13.63 -0.69 -25.62
C ALA A 33 13.78 -2.16 -26.04
N GLU A 34 14.92 -2.77 -25.69
CA GLU A 34 15.27 -4.16 -25.97
C GLU A 34 14.39 -5.17 -25.20
N SER A 35 13.79 -4.73 -24.08
CA SER A 35 12.91 -5.55 -23.24
C SER A 35 11.43 -5.41 -23.58
N GLN A 36 11.03 -4.36 -24.32
CA GLN A 36 9.63 -4.11 -24.70
C GLN A 36 8.98 -5.22 -25.53
N PRO A 37 9.68 -5.91 -26.46
CA PRO A 37 9.09 -7.02 -27.22
C PRO A 37 8.59 -8.18 -26.36
N TYR A 38 9.20 -8.42 -25.19
CA TYR A 38 8.76 -9.48 -24.25
C TYR A 38 7.44 -9.14 -23.52
N LEU A 39 6.99 -7.89 -23.65
CA LEU A 39 5.76 -7.38 -23.05
C LEU A 39 4.73 -7.03 -24.13
N ALA A 40 4.88 -7.60 -25.33
CA ALA A 40 3.95 -7.44 -26.42
C ALA A 40 2.62 -8.14 -26.15
N PHE A 41 1.53 -7.54 -26.62
CA PHE A 41 0.20 -8.15 -26.63
C PHE A 41 -0.55 -7.77 -27.91
N GLU A 42 -1.55 -8.56 -28.25
CA GLU A 42 -2.41 -8.31 -29.41
C GLU A 42 -3.77 -7.80 -28.95
N PHE A 43 -4.27 -6.78 -29.64
CA PHE A 43 -5.64 -6.29 -29.46
C PHE A 43 -6.20 -5.81 -30.80
N GLN A 44 -7.39 -6.29 -31.17
CA GLN A 44 -8.04 -5.96 -32.45
C GLN A 44 -7.10 -6.12 -33.66
N ASN A 45 -6.42 -7.27 -33.75
CA ASN A 45 -5.46 -7.60 -34.82
C ASN A 45 -4.27 -6.62 -34.94
N ASN A 46 -3.99 -5.85 -33.90
CA ASN A 46 -2.83 -4.96 -33.82
C ASN A 46 -1.92 -5.39 -32.68
N HIS A 47 -0.61 -5.29 -32.90
CA HIS A 47 0.40 -5.59 -31.89
C HIS A 47 0.83 -4.32 -31.15
N TYR A 48 0.84 -4.40 -29.83
CA TYR A 48 1.24 -3.31 -28.94
C TYR A 48 2.31 -3.80 -27.98
N THR A 49 3.19 -2.91 -27.55
CA THR A 49 4.16 -3.17 -26.48
C THR A 49 4.00 -2.15 -25.37
N ASN A 50 4.16 -2.60 -24.13
CA ASN A 50 4.20 -1.70 -22.99
C ASN A 50 5.54 -0.94 -22.96
N ARG A 51 5.48 0.39 -23.06
CA ARG A 51 6.66 1.27 -22.93
C ARG A 51 7.07 1.51 -21.47
N ALA A 52 6.11 1.40 -20.56
CA ALA A 52 6.32 1.52 -19.12
C ALA A 52 5.76 0.29 -18.41
N MET A 53 6.26 0.02 -17.21
CA MET A 53 5.89 -1.17 -16.45
C MET A 53 4.38 -1.19 -16.21
N SER A 54 3.73 -2.23 -16.71
CA SER A 54 2.29 -2.43 -16.56
C SER A 54 1.94 -3.13 -15.24
N PHE A 55 0.70 -2.92 -14.80
CA PHE A 55 0.13 -3.68 -13.70
C PHE A 55 -0.03 -5.15 -14.11
N GLY A 56 0.21 -6.07 -13.16
CA GLY A 56 -0.01 -7.51 -13.36
C GLY A 56 1.25 -8.31 -13.71
N SER A 57 2.37 -7.67 -14.02
CA SER A 57 3.66 -8.37 -14.08
C SER A 57 4.12 -8.75 -12.67
N LYS A 58 4.53 -10.01 -12.50
CA LYS A 58 5.07 -10.54 -11.24
C LYS A 58 6.29 -9.74 -10.74
N HIS A 59 7.02 -9.11 -11.66
CA HIS A 59 8.25 -8.39 -11.35
C HIS A 59 8.04 -6.89 -11.08
N SER A 60 6.87 -6.31 -11.41
CA SER A 60 6.61 -4.87 -11.22
C SER A 60 6.89 -4.39 -9.79
N PRO A 61 6.43 -5.09 -8.72
CA PRO A 61 6.70 -4.68 -7.34
C PRO A 61 8.18 -4.67 -6.99
N ILE A 62 8.94 -5.64 -7.50
CA ILE A 62 10.37 -5.78 -7.22
C ILE A 62 11.11 -4.60 -7.86
N TYR A 63 10.91 -4.37 -9.15
CA TYR A 63 11.56 -3.26 -9.86
C TYR A 63 11.19 -1.90 -9.28
N PHE A 64 9.94 -1.72 -8.89
CA PHE A 64 9.50 -0.49 -8.23
C PHE A 64 10.15 -0.28 -6.88
N THR A 65 10.20 -1.32 -6.06
CA THR A 65 10.87 -1.24 -4.76
C THR A 65 12.36 -0.93 -4.93
N THR A 66 13.04 -1.56 -5.88
CA THR A 66 14.45 -1.29 -6.19
C THR A 66 14.69 0.14 -6.65
N ALA A 67 13.84 0.68 -7.53
CA ALA A 67 13.95 2.06 -8.00
C ALA A 67 13.66 3.09 -6.89
N MET A 68 12.72 2.78 -5.99
CA MET A 68 12.32 3.67 -4.90
C MET A 68 13.28 3.67 -3.71
N GLU A 69 13.99 2.58 -3.46
CA GLU A 69 14.88 2.41 -2.32
C GLU A 69 15.89 3.57 -2.14
N PRO A 70 16.67 3.99 -3.16
CA PRO A 70 17.63 5.09 -2.99
C PRO A 70 16.95 6.43 -2.68
N ILE A 71 15.77 6.68 -3.26
CA ILE A 71 14.99 7.90 -3.00
C ILE A 71 14.54 7.89 -1.54
N MET A 72 13.97 6.77 -1.07
CA MET A 72 13.52 6.62 0.31
C MET A 72 14.67 6.73 1.33
N GLN A 73 15.84 6.17 1.01
CA GLN A 73 17.03 6.31 1.86
C GLN A 73 17.48 7.77 1.99
N GLN A 74 17.53 8.51 0.89
CA GLN A 74 17.86 9.94 0.94
C GLN A 74 16.87 10.73 1.79
N ILE A 75 15.58 10.40 1.71
CA ILE A 75 14.56 11.06 2.52
C ILE A 75 14.75 10.72 4.01
N ARG A 76 14.97 9.44 4.35
CA ARG A 76 15.19 8.98 5.73
C ARG A 76 16.44 9.59 6.36
N MET A 77 17.52 9.75 5.60
CA MET A 77 18.79 10.29 6.13
C MET A 77 18.74 11.80 6.40
N LYS A 78 18.03 12.57 5.56
CA LYS A 78 18.05 14.04 5.61
C LYS A 78 17.04 14.63 6.60
N ASN A 79 16.03 13.86 7.00
CA ASN A 79 14.90 14.39 7.75
C ASN A 79 14.77 13.73 9.12
N LYS A 80 14.23 14.48 10.10
CA LYS A 80 13.91 13.95 11.44
C LYS A 80 12.54 13.24 11.50
N ILE A 81 11.90 13.01 10.35
CA ILE A 81 10.60 12.32 10.28
C ILE A 81 10.81 10.82 10.05
N GLN A 82 9.93 10.00 10.62
CA GLN A 82 9.89 8.57 10.34
C GLN A 82 9.11 8.33 9.06
N ILE A 83 9.55 7.36 8.25
CA ILE A 83 8.95 7.06 6.95
C ILE A 83 8.78 5.57 6.79
N ILE A 84 7.56 5.17 6.51
CA ILE A 84 7.17 3.81 6.19
C ILE A 84 6.69 3.83 4.74
N ASN A 85 7.30 3.02 3.89
CA ASN A 85 6.88 2.90 2.49
C ASN A 85 6.61 1.45 2.13
N PHE A 86 5.55 1.25 1.35
CA PHE A 86 5.15 -0.04 0.80
C PHE A 86 4.69 0.17 -0.63
N ILE A 87 5.56 -0.15 -1.58
CA ILE A 87 5.33 0.11 -3.01
C ILE A 87 4.88 1.58 -3.20
N ASP A 88 3.63 1.81 -3.56
CA ASP A 88 3.01 3.09 -3.89
C ASP A 88 2.45 3.87 -2.69
N ASP A 89 2.26 3.20 -1.55
CA ASP A 89 1.80 3.80 -0.30
C ASP A 89 2.99 4.27 0.55
N ILE A 90 3.02 5.55 0.94
CA ILE A 90 4.04 6.15 1.82
C ILE A 90 3.36 6.80 3.03
N LEU A 91 3.83 6.49 4.24
CA LEU A 91 3.37 7.07 5.49
C LEU A 91 4.52 7.82 6.16
N LEU A 92 4.32 9.13 6.36
CA LEU A 92 5.22 10.01 7.08
C LEU A 92 4.72 10.20 8.52
N LEU A 93 5.59 10.14 9.51
CA LEU A 93 5.25 10.21 10.93
C LEU A 93 6.17 11.16 11.69
N HIS A 94 5.59 11.94 12.61
CA HIS A 94 6.33 12.80 13.53
C HIS A 94 5.47 13.25 14.72
N LYS A 95 6.10 13.57 15.85
CA LYS A 95 5.41 14.04 17.07
C LYS A 95 4.80 15.44 16.94
N ASN A 96 5.47 16.33 16.22
CA ASN A 96 5.00 17.69 15.98
C ASN A 96 4.23 17.76 14.66
N GLN A 97 2.95 18.15 14.74
CA GLN A 97 2.02 18.26 13.62
C GLN A 97 2.47 19.28 12.57
N GLU A 98 2.86 20.48 13.01
CA GLU A 98 3.25 21.58 12.13
C GLU A 98 4.55 21.27 11.40
N TYR A 99 5.52 20.70 12.11
CA TYR A 99 6.75 20.21 11.51
C TYR A 99 6.46 19.13 10.46
N LEU A 100 5.56 18.18 10.76
CA LEU A 100 5.16 17.16 9.79
C LEU A 100 4.51 17.76 8.57
N LYS A 101 3.61 18.74 8.73
CA LYS A 101 2.95 19.43 7.60
C LYS A 101 3.97 20.07 6.67
N ASN A 102 4.95 20.78 7.22
CA ASN A 102 6.00 21.44 6.44
C ASN A 102 6.90 20.41 5.75
N MET A 103 7.22 19.31 6.43
CA MET A 103 8.05 18.26 5.86
C MET A 103 7.33 17.47 4.78
N THR A 104 6.05 17.17 4.96
CA THR A 104 5.19 16.53 3.95
C THR A 104 5.26 17.30 2.64
N GLN A 105 5.13 18.63 2.67
CA GLN A 105 5.18 19.42 1.44
C GLN A 105 6.54 19.29 0.74
N LYS A 106 7.64 19.34 1.49
CA LYS A 106 9.00 19.14 0.94
C LYS A 106 9.17 17.75 0.32
N GLU A 107 8.60 16.71 0.93
CA GLU A 107 8.66 15.35 0.38
C GLU A 107 7.79 15.19 -0.87
N ILE A 108 6.63 15.83 -0.90
CA ILE A 108 5.79 15.91 -2.10
C ILE A 108 6.57 16.54 -3.26
N ASP A 109 7.27 17.66 -3.01
CA ASP A 109 8.01 18.37 -4.06
C ASP A 109 9.22 17.58 -4.55
N LYS A 110 9.92 16.86 -3.65
CA LYS A 110 10.99 15.94 -4.05
C LYS A 110 10.48 14.76 -4.88
N LEU A 111 9.37 14.15 -4.47
CA LEU A 111 8.77 13.04 -5.22
C LEU A 111 8.36 13.50 -6.63
N LYS A 112 7.79 14.70 -6.75
CA LYS A 112 7.49 15.33 -8.05
C LYS A 112 8.75 15.61 -8.87
N TYR A 113 9.83 16.07 -8.24
CA TYR A 113 11.12 16.27 -8.91
C TYR A 113 11.66 14.96 -9.50
N PHE A 114 11.46 13.83 -8.83
CA PHE A 114 11.80 12.50 -9.35
C PHE A 114 10.80 11.94 -10.37
N GLY A 115 9.80 12.73 -10.78
CA GLY A 115 8.81 12.35 -11.80
C GLY A 115 7.57 11.64 -11.27
N PHE A 116 7.46 11.44 -9.95
CA PHE A 116 6.27 10.79 -9.37
C PHE A 116 5.08 11.74 -9.29
N THR A 117 3.91 11.20 -9.57
CA THR A 117 2.64 11.89 -9.37
C THR A 117 1.99 11.43 -8.07
N ILE A 118 1.54 12.37 -7.24
CA ILE A 118 0.88 12.08 -5.96
C ILE A 118 -0.62 12.26 -6.11
N ASN A 119 -1.38 11.32 -5.57
CA ASN A 119 -2.83 11.40 -5.50
C ASN A 119 -3.25 12.42 -4.43
N THR A 120 -3.49 13.66 -4.84
CA THR A 120 -3.77 14.80 -3.95
C THR A 120 -5.24 14.98 -3.62
N VAL A 121 -6.07 13.93 -3.63
CA VAL A 121 -7.45 14.06 -3.13
C VAL A 121 -7.39 14.68 -1.72
N MET A 122 -8.00 15.86 -1.60
CA MET A 122 -7.64 17.00 -0.72
C MET A 122 -7.60 16.77 0.80
N ASN A 123 -7.64 15.52 1.28
CA ASN A 123 -7.66 15.16 2.70
C ASN A 123 -6.55 14.19 3.12
N LYS A 124 -5.64 13.79 2.22
CA LYS A 124 -4.55 12.84 2.50
C LYS A 124 -3.26 13.51 3.00
N THR A 125 -3.01 14.76 2.63
CA THR A 125 -1.74 15.46 2.88
C THR A 125 -1.68 16.16 4.25
N GLU A 126 -2.83 16.42 4.87
CA GLU A 126 -2.85 16.99 6.22
C GLU A 126 -2.48 15.94 7.28
N PRO A 127 -1.54 16.26 8.19
CA PRO A 127 -1.24 15.39 9.32
C PRO A 127 -2.46 15.11 10.19
N LYS A 128 -2.72 13.82 10.44
CA LYS A 128 -3.83 13.33 11.27
C LYS A 128 -3.34 12.29 12.26
N GLN A 129 -4.02 12.16 13.39
CA GLN A 129 -3.77 11.08 14.34
C GLN A 129 -4.58 9.81 14.03
N THR A 130 -5.49 9.89 13.05
CA THR A 130 -6.15 8.73 12.45
C THR A 130 -5.87 8.73 10.96
N VAL A 131 -5.11 7.74 10.47
CA VAL A 131 -4.67 7.66 9.07
C VAL A 131 -5.09 6.35 8.44
N ILE A 132 -5.37 6.39 7.13
CA ILE A 132 -5.60 5.19 6.34
C ILE A 132 -4.30 4.85 5.61
N PHE A 133 -3.77 3.66 5.86
CA PHE A 133 -2.54 3.16 5.24
C PHE A 133 -2.66 1.65 5.02
N LEU A 134 -2.30 1.17 3.82
CA LEU A 134 -2.47 -0.23 3.39
C LEU A 134 -3.91 -0.76 3.51
N GLY A 135 -4.89 0.14 3.46
CA GLY A 135 -6.30 -0.17 3.61
C GLY A 135 -6.75 -0.53 5.04
N TYR A 136 -5.93 -0.20 6.04
CA TYR A 136 -6.28 -0.23 7.46
C TYR A 136 -6.38 1.19 8.02
N GLU A 137 -7.17 1.37 9.07
CA GLU A 137 -7.25 2.60 9.83
C GLU A 137 -6.32 2.50 11.04
N TRP A 138 -5.38 3.42 11.12
CA TRP A 138 -4.38 3.49 12.18
C TRP A 138 -4.70 4.65 13.10
N ASN A 139 -4.99 4.35 14.37
CA ASN A 139 -5.07 5.31 15.44
C ASN A 139 -3.67 5.50 16.04
N LEU A 140 -3.03 6.61 15.72
CA LEU A 140 -1.66 6.94 16.11
C LEU A 140 -1.57 7.46 17.55
N ILE A 141 -2.68 7.86 18.18
CA ILE A 141 -2.72 8.23 19.60
C ILE A 141 -2.32 7.03 20.46
N ASN A 142 -2.98 5.90 20.22
CA ASN A 142 -2.81 4.68 20.99
C ASN A 142 -1.98 3.60 20.26
N ALA A 143 -1.50 3.90 19.05
CA ALA A 143 -0.84 2.94 18.14
C ALA A 143 -1.68 1.67 17.87
N ILE A 144 -3.00 1.84 17.71
CA ILE A 144 -3.95 0.76 17.45
C ILE A 144 -4.35 0.75 15.98
N VAL A 145 -4.44 -0.43 15.37
CA VAL A 145 -4.93 -0.61 14.00
C VAL A 145 -6.29 -1.28 13.98
N LYS A 146 -7.16 -0.81 13.07
CA LYS A 146 -8.50 -1.33 12.84
C LYS A 146 -8.70 -1.63 11.36
N THR A 147 -9.40 -2.72 11.06
CA THR A 147 -9.90 -2.98 9.71
C THR A 147 -11.05 -2.03 9.37
N LYS A 148 -11.08 -1.50 8.15
CA LYS A 148 -12.23 -0.73 7.66
C LYS A 148 -13.53 -1.55 7.78
N PRO A 149 -14.66 -0.93 8.23
CA PRO A 149 -15.94 -1.62 8.35
C PRO A 149 -16.36 -2.34 7.06
N LYS A 150 -16.14 -1.72 5.90
CA LYS A 150 -16.48 -2.30 4.58
C LYS A 150 -15.69 -3.59 4.27
N LYS A 151 -14.38 -3.64 4.56
CA LYS A 151 -13.58 -4.86 4.36
C LYS A 151 -14.02 -5.98 5.31
N ARG A 152 -14.34 -5.64 6.56
CA ARG A 152 -14.87 -6.59 7.56
C ARG A 152 -16.23 -7.16 7.15
N LEU A 153 -17.14 -6.29 6.69
CA LEU A 153 -18.48 -6.68 6.23
C LEU A 153 -18.42 -7.60 5.01
N LEU A 154 -17.52 -7.31 4.05
CA LEU A 154 -17.32 -8.18 2.88
C LEU A 154 -16.82 -9.57 3.29
N LEU A 155 -15.87 -9.66 4.23
CA LEU A 155 -15.40 -10.95 4.72
C LEU A 155 -16.51 -11.71 5.46
N GLN A 156 -17.28 -11.03 6.31
CA GLN A 156 -18.42 -11.62 7.02
C GLN A 156 -19.49 -12.14 6.04
N HIS A 157 -19.78 -11.37 4.99
CA HIS A 157 -20.69 -11.76 3.94
C HIS A 157 -20.19 -13.00 3.17
N ASP A 158 -18.92 -13.02 2.76
CA ASP A 158 -18.30 -14.15 2.07
C ASP A 158 -18.30 -15.41 2.95
N LEU A 159 -18.02 -15.28 4.25
CA LEU A 159 -18.12 -16.36 5.24
C LEU A 159 -19.56 -16.89 5.36
N CYS A 160 -20.55 -16.01 5.42
CA CYS A 160 -21.97 -16.39 5.47
C CYS A 160 -22.40 -17.15 4.21
N ILE A 161 -21.99 -16.70 3.02
CA ILE A 161 -22.26 -17.39 1.76
C ILE A 161 -21.64 -18.79 1.78
N MET A 162 -20.38 -18.90 2.17
CA MET A 162 -19.67 -20.18 2.22
C MET A 162 -20.34 -21.14 3.21
N ARG A 163 -20.69 -20.67 4.40
CA ARG A 163 -21.41 -21.46 5.40
C ARG A 163 -22.76 -21.95 4.88
N ARG A 164 -23.50 -21.10 4.14
CA ARG A 164 -24.78 -21.47 3.53
C ARG A 164 -24.59 -22.56 2.48
N ARG A 165 -23.62 -22.42 1.58
CA ARG A 165 -23.32 -23.41 0.53
C ARG A 165 -22.95 -24.77 1.09
N ILE A 166 -22.13 -24.81 2.15
CA ILE A 166 -21.80 -26.05 2.86
C ILE A 166 -23.08 -26.71 3.40
N LYS A 167 -23.97 -25.93 4.03
CA LYS A 167 -25.23 -26.45 4.56
C LYS A 167 -26.19 -26.96 3.49
N THR A 168 -26.20 -26.35 2.31
CA THR A 168 -27.10 -26.74 1.21
C THR A 168 -26.48 -27.79 0.27
N GLY A 169 -25.30 -28.32 0.59
CA GLY A 169 -24.59 -29.28 -0.27
C GLY A 169 -24.19 -28.71 -1.63
N THR A 170 -24.11 -27.38 -1.75
CA THR A 170 -23.74 -26.71 -3.00
C THR A 170 -22.23 -26.79 -3.19
N GLU A 171 -21.78 -27.17 -4.39
CA GLU A 171 -20.35 -27.28 -4.70
C GLU A 171 -19.61 -25.96 -4.49
N ILE A 172 -18.37 -26.07 -3.98
CA ILE A 172 -17.47 -24.96 -3.69
C ILE A 172 -16.15 -25.22 -4.39
N THR A 173 -15.71 -24.26 -5.19
CA THR A 173 -14.44 -24.39 -5.91
C THR A 173 -13.25 -24.18 -4.97
N VAL A 174 -12.13 -24.87 -5.24
CA VAL A 174 -10.85 -24.67 -4.55
C VAL A 174 -10.43 -23.19 -4.58
N LYS A 175 -10.68 -22.49 -5.69
CA LYS A 175 -10.40 -21.06 -5.85
C LYS A 175 -11.19 -20.17 -4.88
N GLN A 176 -12.46 -20.47 -4.63
CA GLN A 176 -13.30 -19.73 -3.67
C GLN A 176 -12.80 -19.93 -2.24
N THR A 177 -12.47 -21.17 -1.87
CA THR A 177 -11.90 -21.50 -0.56
C THR A 177 -10.53 -20.84 -0.37
N ALA A 178 -9.64 -20.92 -1.37
CA ALA A 178 -8.33 -20.29 -1.32
C ALA A 178 -8.39 -18.76 -1.19
N LYS A 179 -9.35 -18.11 -1.88
CA LYS A 179 -9.59 -16.67 -1.75
C LYS A 179 -10.01 -16.29 -0.32
N LEU A 180 -10.92 -17.06 0.28
CA LEU A 180 -11.39 -16.82 1.63
C LEU A 180 -10.27 -17.00 2.66
N ILE A 181 -9.53 -18.10 2.56
CA ILE A 181 -8.37 -18.39 3.40
C ILE A 181 -7.35 -17.26 3.26
N GLY A 182 -6.99 -16.87 2.03
CA GLY A 182 -6.04 -15.78 1.79
C GLY A 182 -6.48 -14.45 2.43
N ASN A 183 -7.76 -14.08 2.28
CA ASN A 183 -8.30 -12.87 2.90
C ASN A 183 -8.27 -12.94 4.44
N GLN A 184 -8.53 -14.12 5.00
CA GLN A 184 -8.52 -14.35 6.44
C GLN A 184 -7.10 -14.41 6.99
N THR A 185 -6.15 -15.02 6.29
CA THR A 185 -4.72 -15.00 6.63
C THR A 185 -4.15 -13.60 6.56
N ILE A 186 -4.53 -12.78 5.57
CA ILE A 186 -4.12 -11.36 5.51
C ILE A 186 -4.71 -10.59 6.69
N GLN A 187 -5.95 -10.88 7.11
CA GLN A 187 -6.53 -10.24 8.29
C GLN A 187 -5.90 -10.73 9.59
N ASP A 188 -5.68 -12.04 9.77
CA ASP A 188 -5.14 -12.67 10.98
C ASP A 188 -3.65 -12.43 11.16
N HIS A 189 -2.85 -12.47 10.08
CA HIS A 189 -1.42 -12.16 10.13
C HIS A 189 -1.19 -10.71 10.53
N ASN A 190 -2.07 -9.82 10.07
CA ASN A 190 -2.09 -8.44 10.50
C ASN A 190 -2.63 -8.35 11.95
N PHE A 191 -3.83 -8.84 12.26
CA PHE A 191 -4.44 -8.75 13.60
C PHE A 191 -3.62 -9.40 14.73
N LYS A 192 -3.12 -10.63 14.56
CA LYS A 192 -2.32 -11.33 15.59
C LYS A 192 -1.01 -10.62 15.87
N LYS A 193 -0.35 -10.05 14.84
CA LYS A 193 0.87 -9.25 15.01
C LYS A 193 0.58 -7.86 15.60
N PHE A 194 -0.64 -7.35 15.46
CA PHE A 194 -1.04 -6.05 15.98
C PHE A 194 -1.63 -6.07 17.40
N HIS A 195 -2.11 -7.22 17.90
CA HIS A 195 -2.68 -7.37 19.26
C HIS A 195 -1.91 -8.29 20.20
N SER A 196 -0.78 -8.89 19.79
CA SER A 196 0.13 -9.54 20.75
C SER A 196 1.05 -8.50 21.42
N SER A 197 0.92 -8.44 22.75
CA SER A 197 1.60 -7.62 23.75
C SER A 197 1.12 -6.17 23.86
#